data_AF-A0A953YXN8-F1
#
_entry.id   AF-A0A953YXN8-F1
#
_cell.length_a   1.000
_cell.length_b   1.000
_cell.length_c   1.000
_cell.angle_alpha   90.00
_cell.angle_beta   90.00
_cell.angle_gamma   90.00
#
_symmetry.space_group_name_H-M   'P 1'
#
loop_
_entity.id
_entity.type
_entity.pdbx_description
1 polymer ?
#
loop_
_entity_poly.entity_id
_entity_poly.type
_entity_poly.pdbx_seq_one_letter_code
_entity_poly.pdbx_strand_id
1 'polypeptide(L)'
;TEFECYRMRLTRGIQGKEIADMMGVSEASVSRYLKRVRNQIREAVKIAVMGYSWTDDEKAQFDVSGLTNADDDAFDDALSDIYLIDEQTRRDYGKLQKTAATVR
;
A
#
# COMPACT_ATOMS: atom_id res chain seq x y z
N THR A 1 -5.70 14.96 -3.69
CA THR A 1 -7.09 14.50 -3.48
C THR A 1 -7.22 13.01 -3.71
N GLU A 2 -6.86 12.49 -4.89
CA GLU A 2 -6.99 11.04 -5.19
C GLU A 2 -6.11 10.17 -4.29
N PHE A 3 -4.85 10.57 -4.07
CA PHE A 3 -3.95 9.84 -3.17
C PHE A 3 -4.40 9.89 -1.70
N GLU A 4 -4.98 11.00 -1.23
CA GLU A 4 -5.53 11.08 0.14
C GLU A 4 -6.72 10.13 0.33
N CYS A 5 -7.58 10.03 -0.69
CA CYS A 5 -8.67 9.04 -0.73
C CYS A 5 -8.11 7.61 -0.57
N TYR A 6 -7.09 7.28 -1.36
CA TYR A 6 -6.44 5.97 -1.29
C TYR A 6 -5.71 5.72 0.03
N ARG A 7 -5.07 6.74 0.61
CA ARG A 7 -4.39 6.65 1.92
C ARG A 7 -5.37 6.34 3.04
N MET A 8 -6.58 6.91 3.01
CA MET A 8 -7.63 6.57 3.98
C MET A 8 -8.06 5.11 3.88
N ARG A 9 -8.21 4.58 2.66
CA ARG A 9 -8.47 3.16 2.41
C ARG A 9 -7.35 2.28 2.96
N LEU A 10 -6.11 2.60 2.59
CA LEU A 10 -4.92 1.82 2.92
C LEU A 10 -4.61 1.77 4.43
N THR A 11 -4.65 2.92 5.11
CA THR A 11 -4.17 3.02 6.50
C THR A 11 -5.25 2.82 7.55
N ARG A 12 -6.52 2.91 7.17
CA ARG A 12 -7.65 2.87 8.12
C ARG A 12 -8.73 1.84 7.75
N GLY A 13 -8.62 1.17 6.60
CA GLY A 13 -9.61 0.19 6.13
C GLY A 13 -10.99 0.79 5.86
N ILE A 14 -11.11 2.12 5.76
CA ILE A 14 -12.40 2.83 5.64
C ILE A 14 -13.08 2.45 4.32
N GLN A 15 -14.41 2.32 4.34
CA GLN A 15 -15.20 1.98 3.16
C GLN A 15 -15.44 3.21 2.26
N GLY A 16 -15.74 2.96 0.97
CA GLY A 16 -15.89 4.03 -0.03
C GLY A 16 -16.94 5.09 0.33
N LYS A 17 -18.05 4.68 0.94
CA LYS A 17 -19.10 5.58 1.44
C LYS A 17 -18.60 6.53 2.52
N GLU A 18 -17.91 6.00 3.53
CA GLU A 18 -17.38 6.80 4.62
C GLU A 18 -16.29 7.77 4.14
N ILE A 19 -15.44 7.34 3.18
CA ILE A 19 -14.46 8.21 2.54
C ILE A 19 -15.16 9.35 1.78
N ALA A 20 -16.26 9.06 1.10
CA ALA A 20 -17.04 10.05 0.36
C ALA A 20 -17.56 11.15 1.31
N ASP A 21 -18.14 10.74 2.44
CA ASP A 21 -18.63 11.65 3.48
C ASP A 21 -17.50 12.50 4.08
N MET A 22 -16.36 11.89 4.43
CA MET A 22 -15.21 12.60 5.01
C MET A 22 -14.56 13.60 4.05
N MET A 23 -14.57 13.30 2.75
CA MET A 23 -13.95 14.13 1.72
C MET A 23 -14.92 15.13 1.07
N GLY A 24 -16.22 15.04 1.35
CA GLY A 24 -17.24 15.90 0.73
C GLY A 24 -17.37 15.67 -0.78
N VAL A 25 -17.22 14.43 -1.24
CA VAL A 25 -17.33 14.04 -2.67
C VAL A 25 -18.32 12.89 -2.85
N SER A 26 -18.69 12.58 -4.09
CA SER A 26 -19.56 11.42 -4.37
C SER A 26 -18.81 10.09 -4.23
N GLU A 27 -19.52 9.00 -3.89
CA GLU A 27 -18.97 7.64 -3.91
C GLU A 27 -18.43 7.24 -5.29
N ALA A 28 -19.06 7.71 -6.38
CA ALA A 28 -18.58 7.51 -7.74
C ALA A 28 -17.19 8.17 -7.97
N SER A 29 -16.95 9.34 -7.36
CA SER A 29 -15.65 9.99 -7.38
C SER A 29 -14.61 9.17 -6.60
N VAL A 30 -14.98 8.66 -5.41
CA VAL A 30 -14.12 7.78 -4.60
C VAL A 30 -13.70 6.55 -5.40
N SER A 31 -14.65 5.82 -6.00
CA SER A 31 -14.33 4.65 -6.84
C SER A 31 -13.38 4.98 -7.98
N ARG A 32 -13.56 6.14 -8.65
CA ARG A 32 -12.65 6.59 -9.71
C ARG A 32 -11.26 6.91 -9.17
N TYR A 33 -11.16 7.56 -8.01
CA TYR A 33 -9.89 7.90 -7.36
C TYR A 33 -9.13 6.66 -6.94
N LEU A 34 -9.79 5.73 -6.23
CA LEU A 34 -9.18 4.47 -5.80
C LEU A 34 -8.65 3.70 -7.01
N LYS A 35 -9.46 3.53 -8.06
CA LYS A 35 -9.04 2.84 -9.29
C LYS A 35 -7.81 3.49 -9.95
N ARG A 36 -7.76 4.82 -10.03
CA ARG A 36 -6.62 5.54 -10.62
C ARG A 36 -5.34 5.31 -9.82
N VAL A 37 -5.40 5.46 -8.50
CA VAL A 37 -4.23 5.29 -7.64
C VAL A 37 -3.76 3.83 -7.65
N ARG A 38 -4.68 2.85 -7.55
CA ARG A 38 -4.33 1.42 -7.67
C ARG A 38 -3.60 1.13 -8.96
N ASN A 39 -4.10 1.61 -10.10
CA ASN A 39 -3.44 1.41 -11.40
C ASN A 39 -2.03 2.03 -11.44
N GLN A 40 -1.85 3.22 -10.88
CA GLN A 40 -0.53 3.86 -10.81
C GLN A 40 0.45 3.06 -9.94
N ILE A 41 -0.01 2.54 -8.80
CA ILE A 41 0.82 1.73 -7.91
C ILE A 41 1.17 0.39 -8.56
N ARG A 42 0.20 -0.30 -9.16
CA ARG A 42 0.45 -1.57 -9.88
C ARG A 42 1.50 -1.40 -10.98
N GLU A 43 1.41 -0.32 -11.76
CA GLU A 43 2.40 -0.04 -12.79
C GLU A 43 3.78 0.28 -12.19
N ALA A 44 3.83 1.06 -11.11
CA ALA A 44 5.09 1.36 -10.43
C ALA A 44 5.76 0.09 -9.85
N VAL A 45 4.97 -0.80 -9.22
CA VAL A 45 5.44 -2.10 -8.71
C VAL A 45 5.95 -2.95 -9.86
N LYS A 46 5.20 -3.04 -10.95
CA LYS A 46 5.62 -3.79 -12.15
C LYS A 46 6.95 -3.28 -12.70
N ILE A 47 7.11 -1.97 -12.86
CA ILE A 47 8.36 -1.35 -13.34
C ILE A 47 9.51 -1.67 -12.38
N ALA A 48 9.30 -1.53 -11.07
CA ALA A 48 10.31 -1.82 -10.07
C ALA A 48 10.75 -3.29 -10.10
N VAL A 49 9.80 -4.22 -10.20
CA VAL A 49 10.08 -5.66 -10.28
C VAL A 49 10.80 -6.01 -11.57
N MET A 50 10.40 -5.45 -12.72
CA MET A 50 11.05 -5.72 -14.01
C MET A 50 12.51 -5.28 -14.09
N GLY A 51 12.97 -4.41 -13.18
CA GLY A 51 14.37 -3.98 -13.11
C GLY A 51 15.34 -5.05 -12.60
N TYR A 52 14.84 -6.17 -12.06
CA TYR A 52 15.65 -7.24 -11.48
C TYR A 52 15.60 -8.53 -12.31
N SER A 53 16.64 -9.34 -12.19
CA SER A 53 16.67 -10.69 -12.77
C SER A 53 16.12 -11.66 -11.74
N TRP A 54 15.03 -12.33 -12.09
CA TRP A 54 14.34 -13.28 -11.23
C TRP A 54 14.49 -14.70 -11.75
N THR A 55 14.71 -15.63 -10.84
CA THR A 55 14.56 -17.07 -11.06
C THR A 55 13.10 -17.40 -11.35
N ASP A 56 12.86 -18.58 -11.93
CA ASP A 56 11.49 -18.99 -12.27
C ASP A 56 10.64 -19.26 -11.02
N ASP A 57 11.25 -19.74 -9.92
CA ASP A 57 10.59 -19.91 -8.63
C ASP A 57 10.14 -18.57 -8.02
N GLU A 58 10.96 -17.52 -8.14
CA GLU A 58 10.61 -16.18 -7.67
C GLU A 58 9.48 -15.55 -8.51
N LYS A 59 9.50 -15.77 -9.83
CA LYS A 59 8.40 -15.29 -10.70
C LYS A 59 7.08 -15.94 -10.33
N ALA A 60 7.08 -17.23 -9.98
CA ALA A 60 5.88 -17.94 -9.54
C ALA A 60 5.27 -17.34 -8.26
N GLN A 61 6.08 -16.73 -7.39
CA GLN A 61 5.56 -16.06 -6.19
C GLN A 61 4.77 -14.78 -6.51
N PHE A 62 5.03 -14.13 -7.64
CA PHE A 62 4.28 -12.93 -8.01
C PHE A 62 2.79 -13.22 -8.16
N ASP A 63 2.43 -14.38 -8.72
CA ASP A 63 1.03 -14.77 -8.95
C ASP A 63 0.23 -14.96 -7.65
N VAL A 64 0.90 -15.29 -6.54
CA VAL A 64 0.27 -15.50 -5.22
C VAL A 64 0.46 -14.33 -4.25
N SER A 65 1.24 -13.32 -4.64
CA SER A 65 1.63 -12.19 -3.76
C SER A 65 0.51 -11.24 -3.38
N GLY A 66 -0.63 -11.28 -4.07
CA GLY A 66 -1.70 -10.31 -3.92
C GLY A 66 -1.43 -8.95 -4.60
N LEU A 67 -0.23 -8.72 -5.14
CA LEU A 67 0.18 -7.40 -5.66
C LEU A 67 0.00 -7.24 -7.17
N THR A 68 -0.04 -8.33 -7.94
CA THR A 68 -0.01 -8.29 -9.42
C THR A 68 -1.32 -8.71 -10.07
N ASN A 69 -1.95 -9.78 -9.57
CA ASN A 69 -3.13 -10.43 -10.18
C ASN A 69 -4.36 -10.51 -9.25
N ALA A 70 -4.35 -9.80 -8.13
CA ALA A 70 -5.45 -9.81 -7.17
C ALA A 70 -6.57 -8.82 -7.51
N ASP A 71 -7.75 -9.08 -6.94
CA ASP A 71 -8.80 -8.07 -6.88
C ASP A 71 -8.36 -6.81 -6.10
N ASP A 72 -9.18 -5.77 -6.18
CA ASP A 72 -8.85 -4.47 -5.60
C ASP A 72 -8.80 -4.49 -4.06
N ASP A 73 -9.52 -5.39 -3.40
CA ASP A 73 -9.54 -5.47 -1.93
C ASP A 73 -8.31 -6.23 -1.43
N ALA A 74 -8.01 -7.40 -2.01
CA ALA A 74 -6.81 -8.15 -1.69
C ALA A 74 -5.52 -7.36 -2.00
N PHE A 75 -5.53 -6.53 -3.05
CA PHE A 75 -4.43 -5.62 -3.34
C PHE A 75 -4.25 -4.54 -2.26
N ASP A 76 -5.35 -3.94 -1.81
CA ASP A 76 -5.33 -2.93 -0.74
C ASP A 76 -4.86 -3.55 0.59
N ASP A 77 -5.32 -4.76 0.90
CA ASP A 77 -4.95 -5.50 2.12
C ASP A 77 -3.45 -5.83 2.13
N ALA A 78 -2.93 -6.38 1.03
CA ALA A 78 -1.50 -6.70 0.90
C ALA A 78 -0.61 -5.45 1.06
N LEU A 79 -1.01 -4.32 0.46
CA LEU A 79 -0.28 -3.06 0.64
C LEU A 79 -0.42 -2.50 2.06
N SER A 80 -1.57 -2.69 2.72
CA SER A 80 -1.78 -2.26 4.10
C SER A 80 -0.85 -3.01 5.04
N ASP A 81 -0.75 -4.33 4.89
CA ASP A 81 0.16 -5.17 5.66
C ASP A 81 1.62 -4.75 5.50
N ILE A 82 2.07 -4.55 4.26
CA ILE A 82 3.42 -4.07 3.96
C ILE A 82 3.67 -2.71 4.63
N TYR A 83 2.72 -1.79 4.53
CA TYR A 83 2.83 -0.46 5.12
C TYR A 83 2.95 -0.53 6.65
N LEU A 84 2.12 -1.34 7.31
CA LEU A 84 2.12 -1.49 8.76
C LEU A 84 3.43 -2.13 9.26
N ILE A 85 3.96 -3.13 8.54
CA ILE A 85 5.25 -3.75 8.85
C ILE A 85 6.39 -2.74 8.70
N ASP A 86 6.43 -1.98 7.60
CA ASP A 86 7.44 -0.95 7.37
C ASP A 86 7.37 0.17 8.42
N GLU A 87 6.17 0.64 8.76
CA GLU A 87 5.96 1.65 9.79
C GLU A 87 6.44 1.16 11.17
N GLN A 88 6.10 -0.06 11.54
CA GLN A 88 6.56 -0.69 12.78
C GLN A 88 8.09 -0.79 12.80
N THR A 89 8.68 -1.26 11.69
CA THR A 89 10.13 -1.38 11.52
C THR A 89 10.82 -0.03 11.71
N ARG A 90 10.35 1.03 11.06
CA ARG A 90 10.88 2.40 11.21
C ARG A 90 10.76 2.91 12.65
N ARG A 91 9.64 2.63 13.33
CA ARG A 91 9.44 2.98 14.74
C ARG A 91 10.48 2.31 15.65
N ASP A 92 10.75 1.03 15.44
CA ASP A 92 11.68 0.27 16.27
C ASP A 92 13.14 0.66 16.03
N TYR A 93 13.54 0.91 14.78
CA TYR A 93 14.85 1.51 14.47
C TYR A 93 15.05 2.85 15.17
N GLY A 94 14.01 3.70 15.18
CA GLY A 94 14.07 4.98 15.90
C GLY A 94 14.25 4.84 17.41
N LYS A 95 13.66 3.81 18.03
CA LYS A 95 13.85 3.52 19.47
C LYS A 95 15.28 3.06 19.74
N LEU A 96 15.80 2.13 18.94
CA LEU A 96 17.16 1.60 19.08
C LEU A 96 18.22 2.72 19.02
N GLN A 97 18.08 3.66 18.09
CA GLN A 97 18.99 4.81 17.98
C GLN A 97 18.94 5.71 19.21
N LYS A 98 17.76 5.99 19.76
CA LYS A 98 17.59 6.79 20.98
C LYS A 98 18.20 6.10 22.20
N THR A 99 18.02 4.78 22.34
CA THR A 99 18.64 4.00 23.40
C THR A 99 20.16 4.01 23.27
N ALA A 100 20.71 3.80 22.06
CA ALA A 100 22.14 3.85 21.81
C ALA A 100 22.76 5.23 22.09
N ALA A 101 22.01 6.32 21.86
CA ALA A 101 22.44 7.68 22.18
C ALA A 101 22.40 8.00 23.69
N THR A 102 21.54 7.32 24.46
CA THR A 102 21.37 7.55 25.91
C THR A 102 22.40 6.78 26.75
N VAL A 103 23.00 5.72 26.19
CA VAL A 103 23.99 4.85 26.85
C VAL A 103 25.43 5.32 26.62
N ARG A 104 25.63 6.41 25.87
CA ARG A 104 26.93 7.10 25.70
C ARG A 104 27.05 8.27 26.66
#